data_AF-A0A959ELF8-F1
#
_entry.id   AF-A0A959ELF8-F1
#
_cell.length_a   1.000
_cell.length_b   1.000
_cell.length_c   1.000
_cell.angle_alpha   90.00
_cell.angle_beta   90.00
_cell.angle_gamma   90.00
#
_symmetry.space_group_name_H-M   'P 1'
#
loop_
_entity.id
_entity.type
_entity.pdbx_description
1 polymer ?
#
loop_
_entity_poly.entity_id
_entity_poly.type
_entity_poly.pdbx_seq_one_letter_code
_entity_poly.pdbx_strand_id
1 'polypeptide(L)'
;MPKNILPILFFCCLTGALFGQPPGGSGITIREESIRVGELLKEITRQSGADFAYNSRVVDPETVVSFEVENAGLDETLDLLCRKIGVVYTLVEGQVVLNFAPPGSGKEIILSGFLSDRATGDDLIGATVAVKGSQRGTFTNEFGYYALPLPQGKYTISYSYLGYQAVEMELDLQADTRRQVALPPTPVGLPEVIV
;
A
#
# COMPACT_ATOMS: atom_id res chain seq x y z
N MET A 1 13.81 83.18 1.94
CA MET A 1 14.32 82.38 3.08
C MET A 1 13.29 81.30 3.40
N PRO A 2 13.62 80.06 3.81
CA PRO A 2 14.60 79.06 3.35
C PRO A 2 13.90 77.81 2.70
N LYS A 3 14.53 77.09 1.76
CA LYS A 3 15.14 75.72 1.79
C LYS A 3 14.20 74.50 2.02
N ASN A 4 14.53 73.43 1.27
CA ASN A 4 14.26 71.96 1.42
C ASN A 4 13.37 71.42 0.26
N ILE A 5 13.83 70.79 -0.83
CA ILE A 5 14.70 69.62 -1.12
C ILE A 5 14.11 68.25 -0.68
N LEU A 6 13.51 67.58 -1.68
CA LEU A 6 13.55 66.13 -2.03
C LEU A 6 12.73 65.11 -1.21
N PRO A 7 12.60 63.87 -1.74
CA PRO A 7 11.51 63.30 -2.56
C PRO A 7 10.69 62.30 -1.72
N ILE A 8 9.71 61.55 -2.25
CA ILE A 8 9.40 60.17 -1.75
C ILE A 8 8.38 59.46 -2.65
N LEU A 9 8.87 58.31 -3.14
CA LEU A 9 8.22 57.04 -3.49
C LEU A 9 6.97 57.01 -4.36
N PHE A 10 7.24 56.66 -5.63
CA PHE A 10 6.63 55.54 -6.34
C PHE A 10 6.02 54.47 -5.40
N PHE A 11 4.70 54.50 -5.22
CA PHE A 11 3.95 53.40 -4.59
C PHE A 11 2.90 52.92 -5.59
N CYS A 12 3.39 52.18 -6.59
CA CYS A 12 2.57 51.29 -7.39
C CYS A 12 2.03 50.23 -6.43
N CYS A 13 0.78 50.41 -5.97
CA CYS A 13 0.07 49.45 -5.16
C CYS A 13 -0.34 48.27 -6.06
N LEU A 14 0.64 47.45 -6.41
CA LEU A 14 0.44 46.13 -6.96
C LEU A 14 -0.12 45.28 -5.81
N THR A 15 -1.44 45.23 -5.66
CA THR A 15 -2.10 44.22 -4.83
C THR A 15 -1.93 42.88 -5.52
N GLY A 16 -0.71 42.33 -5.40
CA GLY A 16 -0.46 40.93 -5.64
C GLY A 16 -1.26 40.15 -4.60
N ALA A 17 -2.25 39.42 -5.07
CA ALA A 17 -2.69 38.25 -4.34
C ALA A 17 -1.45 37.36 -4.16
N LEU A 18 -0.98 37.27 -2.91
CA LEU A 18 -0.05 36.24 -2.45
C LEU A 18 -0.77 34.89 -2.54
N PHE A 19 -1.00 34.41 -3.75
CA PHE A 19 -0.95 32.98 -3.96
C PHE A 19 0.52 32.63 -3.77
N GLY A 20 0.83 31.99 -2.63
CA GLY A 20 2.14 31.39 -2.41
C GLY A 20 2.46 30.58 -3.66
N GLN A 21 3.50 30.97 -4.38
CA GLN A 21 4.03 30.14 -5.43
C GLN A 21 4.38 28.79 -4.78
N PRO A 22 3.87 27.65 -5.26
CA PRO A 22 4.45 26.38 -4.87
C PRO A 22 5.96 26.47 -5.14
N PRO A 23 6.82 26.00 -4.22
CA PRO A 23 8.26 26.12 -4.38
C PRO A 23 8.64 25.51 -5.73
N GLY A 24 9.36 26.27 -6.54
CA GLY A 24 9.75 25.93 -7.91
C GLY A 24 10.70 24.74 -7.96
N GLY A 25 10.17 23.54 -7.82
CA GLY A 25 10.74 22.31 -8.33
C GLY A 25 10.09 21.98 -9.68
N SER A 26 10.84 21.38 -10.61
CA SER A 26 10.30 20.85 -11.86
C SER A 26 9.12 19.92 -11.55
N GLY A 27 7.90 20.36 -11.87
CA GLY A 27 6.70 19.58 -11.58
C GLY A 27 6.70 18.28 -12.37
N ILE A 28 6.40 17.18 -11.70
CA ILE A 28 6.27 15.86 -12.30
C ILE A 28 4.83 15.72 -12.80
N THR A 29 4.69 15.33 -14.06
CA THR A 29 3.38 15.03 -14.69
C THR A 29 3.42 13.66 -15.32
N ILE A 30 2.56 12.75 -14.84
CA ILE A 30 2.43 11.37 -15.33
C ILE A 30 0.95 11.04 -15.35
N ARG A 31 0.46 10.54 -16.49
CA ARG A 31 -0.96 10.15 -16.68
C ARG A 31 -1.02 8.78 -17.33
N GLU A 32 -0.98 7.74 -16.52
CA GLU A 32 -0.93 6.36 -16.98
C GLU A 32 -1.99 5.53 -16.29
N GLU A 33 -2.90 4.93 -17.07
CA GLU A 33 -3.91 4.01 -16.54
C GLU A 33 -3.29 2.67 -16.12
N SER A 34 -2.16 2.31 -16.73
CA SER A 34 -1.45 1.05 -16.48
C SER A 34 0.03 1.19 -16.84
N ILE A 35 0.90 1.31 -15.83
CA ILE A 35 2.35 1.39 -15.98
C ILE A 35 3.06 0.43 -15.03
N ARG A 36 4.17 -0.16 -15.49
CA ARG A 36 5.07 -0.95 -14.62
C ARG A 36 5.80 -0.05 -13.64
N VAL A 37 5.92 -0.45 -12.38
CA VAL A 37 6.64 0.32 -11.35
C VAL A 37 8.06 0.66 -11.78
N GLY A 38 8.78 -0.26 -12.43
CA GLY A 38 10.12 0.02 -12.94
C GLY A 38 10.16 1.14 -13.99
N GLU A 39 9.17 1.21 -14.87
CA GLU A 39 9.05 2.29 -15.87
C GLU A 39 8.60 3.61 -15.23
N LEU A 40 7.69 3.53 -14.26
CA LEU A 40 7.23 4.69 -13.49
C LEU A 40 8.39 5.36 -12.73
N LEU A 41 9.26 4.57 -12.10
CA LEU A 41 10.45 5.08 -11.41
C LEU A 41 11.40 5.79 -12.38
N LYS A 42 11.65 5.22 -13.57
CA LYS A 42 12.47 5.88 -14.61
C LYS A 42 11.88 7.21 -15.04
N GLU A 43 10.56 7.28 -15.18
CA GLU A 43 9.88 8.50 -15.58
C GLU A 43 9.97 9.59 -14.51
N ILE A 44 9.85 9.21 -13.23
CA ILE A 44 10.08 10.12 -12.10
C ILE A 44 11.55 10.59 -12.11
N THR A 45 12.52 9.70 -12.29
CA THR A 45 13.95 10.05 -12.42
C THR A 45 14.18 11.04 -13.55
N ARG A 46 13.56 10.82 -14.72
CA ARG A 46 13.71 11.68 -15.89
C ARG A 46 13.23 13.12 -15.65
N GLN A 47 12.14 13.30 -14.90
CA GLN A 47 11.54 14.62 -14.66
C GLN A 47 12.13 15.33 -13.43
N SER A 48 12.48 14.58 -12.38
CA SER A 48 12.93 15.12 -11.10
C SER A 48 14.44 15.08 -10.87
N GLY A 49 15.16 14.23 -11.60
CA GLY A 49 16.57 13.92 -11.36
C GLY A 49 16.81 13.00 -10.15
N ALA A 50 15.76 12.47 -9.52
CA ALA A 50 15.89 11.58 -8.38
C ALA A 50 16.32 10.17 -8.80
N ASP A 51 17.38 9.65 -8.18
CA ASP A 51 17.80 8.27 -8.35
C ASP A 51 17.16 7.36 -7.30
N PHE A 52 16.78 6.16 -7.72
CA PHE A 52 16.09 5.19 -6.87
C PHE A 52 16.96 3.97 -6.58
N ALA A 53 16.95 3.53 -5.32
CA ALA A 53 17.46 2.23 -4.91
C ALA A 53 16.37 1.44 -4.20
N TYR A 54 16.30 0.15 -4.51
CA TYR A 54 15.34 -0.77 -3.88
C TYR A 54 15.83 -2.20 -4.00
N ASN A 55 15.37 -3.05 -3.09
CA ASN A 55 15.56 -4.49 -3.21
C ASN A 55 14.37 -5.07 -3.98
N SER A 56 14.62 -5.92 -4.99
CA SER A 56 13.55 -6.55 -5.79
C SER A 56 12.61 -7.47 -5.00
N ARG A 57 12.98 -7.84 -3.75
CA ARG A 57 12.08 -8.53 -2.81
C ARG A 57 11.09 -7.58 -2.13
N VAL A 58 11.39 -6.29 -2.11
CA VAL A 58 10.57 -5.21 -1.51
C VAL A 58 9.69 -4.58 -2.56
N VAL A 59 10.28 -4.20 -3.68
CA VAL A 59 9.61 -3.55 -4.82
C VAL A 59 9.81 -4.43 -6.03
N ASP A 60 8.74 -5.07 -6.50
CA ASP A 60 8.76 -5.80 -7.76
C ASP A 60 8.56 -4.80 -8.93
N PRO A 61 9.58 -4.57 -9.78
CA PRO A 61 9.51 -3.62 -10.89
C PRO A 61 8.49 -4.00 -11.96
N GLU A 62 8.05 -5.27 -12.01
CA GLU A 62 7.04 -5.75 -12.96
C GLU A 62 5.60 -5.50 -12.47
N THR A 63 5.42 -5.06 -11.22
CA THR A 63 4.11 -4.67 -10.69
C THR A 63 3.50 -3.58 -11.56
N VAL A 64 2.25 -3.76 -11.98
CA VAL A 64 1.51 -2.78 -12.78
C VAL A 64 0.59 -1.98 -11.87
N VAL A 65 0.63 -0.65 -11.99
CA VAL A 65 -0.22 0.28 -11.24
C VAL A 65 -0.81 1.33 -12.17
N SER A 66 -1.98 1.87 -11.81
CA SER A 66 -2.44 3.15 -12.38
C SER A 66 -1.76 4.29 -11.63
N PHE A 67 -1.30 5.30 -12.34
CA PHE A 67 -0.60 6.43 -11.74
C PHE A 67 -0.95 7.74 -12.47
N GLU A 68 -1.53 8.67 -11.72
CA GLU A 68 -1.94 9.97 -12.24
C GLU A 68 -1.51 11.07 -11.28
N VAL A 69 -0.72 12.00 -11.80
CA VAL A 69 -0.24 13.18 -11.10
C VAL A 69 0.01 14.30 -12.10
N GLU A 70 -0.34 15.54 -11.75
CA GLU A 70 -0.19 16.70 -12.63
C GLU A 70 0.53 17.83 -11.90
N ASN A 71 1.69 18.22 -12.45
CA ASN A 71 2.53 19.30 -11.92
C ASN A 71 2.79 19.19 -10.40
N ALA A 72 3.04 17.98 -9.91
CA ALA A 72 3.31 17.73 -8.49
C ALA A 72 4.80 17.76 -8.17
N GLY A 73 5.12 18.04 -6.91
CA GLY A 73 6.47 17.90 -6.40
C GLY A 73 6.92 16.43 -6.32
N LEU A 74 8.23 16.22 -6.13
CA LEU A 74 8.79 14.89 -5.90
C LEU A 74 8.15 14.24 -4.66
N ASP A 75 8.07 14.94 -3.54
CA ASP A 75 7.54 14.40 -2.28
C ASP A 75 6.09 13.90 -2.43
N GLU A 76 5.22 14.69 -3.05
CA GLU A 76 3.83 14.32 -3.31
C GLU A 76 3.71 13.11 -4.25
N THR A 77 4.57 13.07 -5.27
CA THR A 77 4.64 11.94 -6.22
C THR A 77 5.10 10.67 -5.51
N LEU A 78 6.12 10.76 -4.67
CA LEU A 78 6.64 9.64 -3.88
C LEU A 78 5.63 9.12 -2.87
N ASP A 79 4.90 10.02 -2.20
CA ASP A 79 3.83 9.65 -1.26
C ASP A 79 2.73 8.85 -1.96
N LEU A 80 2.30 9.28 -3.15
CA LEU A 80 1.29 8.57 -3.94
C LEU A 80 1.79 7.19 -4.38
N LEU A 81 3.03 7.11 -4.86
CA LEU A 81 3.66 5.85 -5.27
C LEU A 81 3.73 4.88 -4.10
N CYS A 82 4.29 5.34 -2.97
CA CYS A 82 4.47 4.56 -1.76
C CYS A 82 3.15 3.99 -1.23
N ARG A 83 2.07 4.77 -1.26
CA ARG A 83 0.72 4.31 -0.90
C ARG A 83 0.18 3.24 -1.84
N LYS A 84 0.43 3.36 -3.15
CA LYS A 84 -0.06 2.40 -4.16
C LYS A 84 0.62 1.04 -4.07
N ILE A 85 1.92 1.02 -3.76
CA ILE A 85 2.71 -0.22 -3.72
C ILE A 85 3.00 -0.72 -2.29
N GLY A 86 2.55 0.01 -1.26
CA GLY A 86 2.65 -0.41 0.15
C GLY A 86 4.06 -0.33 0.74
N VAL A 87 4.84 0.67 0.34
CA VAL A 87 6.23 0.88 0.79
C VAL A 87 6.39 2.25 1.44
N VAL A 88 7.57 2.52 1.97
CA VAL A 88 8.01 3.87 2.39
C VAL A 88 9.32 4.20 1.71
N TYR A 89 9.69 5.48 1.70
CA TYR A 89 10.98 5.91 1.18
C TYR A 89 11.83 6.57 2.27
N THR A 90 13.14 6.58 2.06
CA THR A 90 14.10 7.34 2.87
C THR A 90 15.12 7.99 1.94
N LEU A 91 15.51 9.23 2.24
CA LEU A 91 16.56 9.92 1.51
C LEU A 91 17.91 9.60 2.16
N VAL A 92 18.78 8.90 1.43
CA VAL A 92 20.12 8.53 1.88
C VAL A 92 21.11 9.07 0.86
N GLU A 93 21.97 10.00 1.27
CA GLU A 93 23.03 10.57 0.41
C GLU A 93 22.54 11.14 -0.94
N GLY A 94 21.31 11.67 -0.98
CA GLY A 94 20.72 12.21 -2.21
C GLY A 94 20.00 11.18 -3.10
N GLN A 95 19.96 9.91 -2.67
CA GLN A 95 19.23 8.83 -3.33
C GLN A 95 17.93 8.51 -2.59
N VAL A 96 16.86 8.21 -3.34
CA VAL A 96 15.58 7.74 -2.80
C VAL A 96 15.62 6.23 -2.62
N VAL A 97 15.67 5.76 -1.37
CA VAL A 97 15.67 4.33 -1.04
C VAL A 97 14.26 3.87 -0.70
N LEU A 98 13.69 2.96 -1.49
CA LEU A 98 12.37 2.37 -1.24
C LEU A 98 12.52 1.15 -0.33
N ASN A 99 11.84 1.17 0.81
CA ASN A 99 11.91 0.16 1.85
C ASN A 99 10.50 -0.35 2.18
N PHE A 100 10.40 -1.53 2.77
CA PHE A 100 9.14 -1.96 3.36
C PHE A 100 8.63 -0.89 4.30
N ALA A 101 7.34 -0.55 4.20
CA ALA A 101 6.69 0.17 5.27
C ALA A 101 6.95 -0.62 6.56
N PRO A 102 7.61 -0.03 7.58
CA PRO A 102 7.76 -0.72 8.84
C PRO A 102 6.36 -1.10 9.33
N PRO A 103 6.15 -2.33 9.83
CA PRO A 103 4.87 -2.70 10.41
C PRO A 103 4.47 -1.62 11.43
N GLY A 104 3.29 -1.02 11.24
CA GLY A 104 2.80 0.10 12.06
C GLY A 104 2.96 1.54 11.54
N SER A 105 3.47 1.82 10.32
CA SER A 105 3.52 3.20 9.79
C SER A 105 2.21 3.72 9.18
N GLY A 106 1.24 2.83 8.99
CA GLY A 106 -0.16 3.18 8.71
C GLY A 106 -1.03 2.83 9.92
N LYS A 107 -2.25 3.39 10.00
CA LYS A 107 -3.23 2.93 10.99
C LYS A 107 -3.59 1.48 10.65
N GLU A 108 -2.90 0.54 11.29
CA GLU A 108 -3.19 -0.87 11.17
C GLU A 108 -4.56 -1.15 11.79
N ILE A 109 -5.29 -2.01 11.11
CA ILE A 109 -6.56 -2.56 11.57
C ILE A 109 -6.39 -4.06 11.70
N ILE A 110 -7.10 -4.62 12.67
CA ILE A 110 -6.96 -6.03 13.03
C ILE A 110 -8.10 -6.80 12.37
N LEU A 111 -7.76 -7.64 11.39
CA LEU A 111 -8.66 -8.70 10.96
C LEU A 111 -8.51 -9.88 11.92
N SER A 112 -9.53 -10.15 12.72
CA SER A 112 -9.53 -11.21 13.72
C SER A 112 -10.68 -12.18 13.52
N GLY A 113 -10.62 -13.34 14.18
CA GLY A 113 -11.73 -14.29 14.09
C GLY A 113 -11.37 -15.69 14.51
N PHE A 114 -12.21 -16.63 14.09
CA PHE A 114 -12.11 -18.05 14.43
C PHE A 114 -12.26 -18.88 13.16
N LEU A 115 -11.43 -19.91 13.01
CA LEU A 115 -11.61 -20.95 11.99
C LEU A 115 -12.07 -22.25 12.66
N SER A 116 -13.08 -22.86 12.05
CA SER A 116 -13.68 -24.11 12.51
C SER A 116 -13.93 -25.07 11.35
N ASP A 117 -14.03 -26.36 11.66
CA ASP A 117 -14.57 -27.36 10.75
C ASP A 117 -16.06 -27.07 10.52
N ARG A 118 -16.49 -27.00 9.26
CA ARG A 118 -17.90 -26.75 8.90
C ARG A 118 -18.85 -27.90 9.29
N ALA A 119 -18.39 -29.14 9.25
CA ALA A 119 -19.14 -30.33 9.55
C ALA A 119 -19.25 -30.60 11.06
N THR A 120 -18.16 -30.43 11.82
CA THR A 120 -18.14 -30.75 13.25
C THR A 120 -18.27 -29.53 14.17
N GLY A 121 -17.85 -28.36 13.69
CA GLY A 121 -17.74 -27.14 14.50
C GLY A 121 -16.46 -27.07 15.33
N ASP A 122 -15.56 -28.04 15.21
CA ASP A 122 -14.30 -28.07 15.96
C ASP A 122 -13.36 -26.95 15.53
N ASP A 123 -12.61 -26.39 16.49
CA ASP A 123 -11.63 -25.35 16.23
C ASP A 123 -10.45 -25.89 15.40
N LEU A 124 -10.09 -25.17 14.34
CA LEU A 124 -8.98 -25.56 13.47
C LEU A 124 -7.67 -24.95 13.97
N ILE A 125 -6.88 -25.74 14.70
CA ILE A 125 -5.58 -25.34 15.25
C ILE A 125 -4.49 -25.33 14.17
N GLY A 126 -3.77 -24.22 14.03
CA GLY A 126 -2.68 -24.09 13.05
C GLY A 126 -3.16 -23.93 11.60
N ALA A 127 -4.43 -23.57 11.39
CA ALA A 127 -4.93 -23.14 10.10
C ALA A 127 -4.29 -21.83 9.65
N THR A 128 -4.09 -21.69 8.35
CA THR A 128 -3.42 -20.55 7.73
C THR A 128 -4.44 -19.50 7.31
N VAL A 129 -4.18 -18.25 7.67
CA VAL A 129 -4.92 -17.07 7.21
C VAL A 129 -3.94 -16.15 6.51
N ALA A 130 -4.03 -16.04 5.17
CA ALA A 130 -3.04 -15.35 4.35
C ALA A 130 -3.69 -14.33 3.39
N VAL A 131 -2.97 -13.25 3.10
CA VAL A 131 -3.34 -12.31 2.05
C VAL A 131 -2.83 -12.84 0.71
N LYS A 132 -3.73 -13.04 -0.26
CA LYS A 132 -3.38 -13.57 -1.58
C LYS A 132 -2.40 -12.63 -2.30
N GLY A 133 -1.33 -13.19 -2.87
CA GLY A 133 -0.29 -12.43 -3.56
C GLY A 133 0.69 -11.69 -2.62
N SER A 134 0.62 -11.94 -1.31
CA SER A 134 1.50 -11.32 -0.31
C SER A 134 2.11 -12.38 0.61
N GLN A 135 3.22 -12.04 1.26
CA GLN A 135 3.81 -12.85 2.35
C GLN A 135 3.16 -12.56 3.71
N ARG A 136 2.14 -11.69 3.77
CA ARG A 136 1.41 -11.38 5.00
C ARG A 136 0.40 -12.48 5.32
N GLY A 137 0.51 -13.03 6.51
CA GLY A 137 -0.43 -14.02 7.02
C GLY A 137 -0.19 -14.32 8.49
N THR A 138 -1.05 -15.13 9.06
CA THR A 138 -0.98 -15.60 10.45
C THR A 138 -1.51 -17.03 10.53
N PHE A 139 -1.31 -17.66 11.68
CA PHE A 139 -1.87 -18.98 11.99
C PHE A 139 -2.88 -18.87 13.13
N THR A 140 -3.86 -19.77 13.12
CA THR A 140 -4.77 -19.90 14.25
C THR A 140 -4.09 -20.55 15.45
N ASN A 141 -4.50 -20.14 16.65
CA ASN A 141 -4.04 -20.75 17.90
C ASN A 141 -4.82 -22.03 18.25
N GLU A 142 -4.63 -22.54 19.48
CA GLU A 142 -5.26 -23.76 20.00
C GLU A 142 -6.80 -23.70 20.11
N PHE A 143 -7.39 -22.51 20.03
CA PHE A 143 -8.83 -22.29 20.04
C PHE A 143 -9.35 -21.84 18.66
N GLY A 144 -8.58 -22.08 17.60
CA GLY A 144 -8.95 -21.66 16.24
C GLY A 144 -8.93 -20.15 16.03
N TYR A 145 -8.49 -19.36 17.01
CA TYR A 145 -8.48 -17.89 16.95
C TYR A 145 -7.29 -17.37 16.15
N TYR A 146 -7.52 -16.35 15.32
CA TYR A 146 -6.47 -15.63 14.61
C TYR A 146 -6.61 -14.11 14.77
N ALA A 147 -5.48 -13.42 14.61
CA ALA A 147 -5.41 -11.98 14.47
C ALA A 147 -4.34 -11.62 13.43
N LEU A 148 -4.72 -10.85 12.41
CA LEU A 148 -3.89 -10.44 11.30
C LEU A 148 -3.93 -8.91 11.17
N PRO A 149 -2.87 -8.21 11.63
CA PRO A 149 -2.73 -6.77 11.44
C PRO A 149 -2.50 -6.45 9.95
N LEU A 150 -3.34 -5.59 9.39
CA LEU A 150 -3.26 -5.14 8.00
C LEU A 150 -3.46 -3.62 7.93
N PRO A 151 -2.83 -2.92 6.98
CA PRO A 151 -3.26 -1.58 6.61
C PRO A 151 -4.74 -1.56 6.18
N GLN A 152 -5.36 -0.39 6.21
CA GLN A 152 -6.67 -0.22 5.57
C GLN A 152 -6.57 -0.46 4.06
N GLY A 153 -7.54 -1.16 3.48
CA GLY A 153 -7.55 -1.48 2.06
C GLY A 153 -8.39 -2.69 1.69
N LYS A 154 -8.39 -3.01 0.40
CA LYS A 154 -9.09 -4.17 -0.16
C LYS A 154 -8.13 -5.34 -0.29
N TYR A 155 -8.54 -6.50 0.22
CA TYR A 155 -7.73 -7.71 0.24
C TYR A 155 -8.55 -8.94 -0.13
N THR A 156 -7.93 -9.90 -0.80
CA THR A 156 -8.43 -11.27 -0.88
C THR A 156 -7.74 -12.10 0.19
N ILE A 157 -8.48 -12.53 1.21
CA ILE A 157 -7.96 -13.36 2.30
C ILE A 157 -8.25 -14.82 1.99
N SER A 158 -7.20 -15.64 2.03
CA SER A 158 -7.27 -17.09 1.89
C SER A 158 -7.21 -17.73 3.28
N TYR A 159 -8.19 -18.59 3.55
CA TYR A 159 -8.30 -19.41 4.74
C TYR A 159 -8.07 -20.87 4.31
N SER A 160 -7.07 -21.54 4.87
CA SER A 160 -6.71 -22.89 4.47
C SER A 160 -6.21 -23.75 5.62
N TYR A 161 -6.47 -25.05 5.51
CA TYR A 161 -5.99 -26.05 6.47
C TYR A 161 -5.86 -27.41 5.80
N LEU A 162 -4.95 -28.24 6.28
CA LEU A 162 -4.66 -29.54 5.68
C LEU A 162 -5.89 -30.46 5.78
N GLY A 163 -6.33 -31.00 4.64
CA GLY A 163 -7.52 -31.85 4.57
C GLY A 163 -8.83 -31.09 4.40
N TYR A 164 -8.78 -29.76 4.21
CA TYR A 164 -9.95 -28.91 4.02
C TYR A 164 -9.88 -28.15 2.69
N GLN A 165 -11.04 -27.76 2.19
CA GLN A 165 -11.16 -26.88 1.04
C GLN A 165 -10.80 -25.45 1.48
N ALA A 166 -9.86 -24.83 0.77
CA ALA A 166 -9.52 -23.43 1.01
C ALA A 166 -10.71 -22.53 0.66
N VAL A 167 -10.94 -21.52 1.49
CA VAL A 167 -11.96 -20.49 1.26
C VAL A 167 -11.26 -19.17 1.03
N GLU A 168 -11.63 -18.47 -0.04
CA GLU A 168 -11.15 -17.12 -0.33
C GLU A 168 -12.29 -16.12 -0.11
N MET A 169 -11.96 -14.97 0.48
CA MET A 169 -12.92 -13.90 0.75
C MET A 169 -12.32 -12.55 0.43
N GLU A 170 -13.01 -11.77 -0.40
CA GLU A 170 -12.69 -10.37 -0.64
C GLU A 170 -13.22 -9.51 0.52
N LEU A 171 -12.35 -8.71 1.11
CA LEU A 171 -12.66 -7.85 2.24
C LEU A 171 -12.17 -6.43 1.96
N ASP A 172 -13.05 -5.45 2.14
CA ASP A 172 -12.69 -4.04 2.21
C ASP A 172 -12.54 -3.65 3.69
N LEU A 173 -11.29 -3.62 4.14
CA LEU A 173 -10.91 -3.44 5.53
C LEU A 173 -10.73 -1.93 5.81
N GLN A 174 -11.73 -1.33 6.45
CA GLN A 174 -11.73 0.10 6.83
C GLN A 174 -11.59 0.31 8.35
N ALA A 175 -11.86 -0.71 9.15
CA ALA A 175 -11.73 -0.72 10.61
C ALA A 175 -11.45 -2.15 11.09
N ASP A 176 -11.14 -2.31 12.38
CA ASP A 176 -11.03 -3.63 13.02
C ASP A 176 -12.25 -4.47 12.70
N THR A 177 -12.00 -5.66 12.17
CA THR A 177 -13.04 -6.51 11.60
C THR A 177 -12.92 -7.91 12.15
N ARG A 178 -14.03 -8.46 12.65
CA ARG A 178 -14.12 -9.84 13.08
C ARG A 178 -14.82 -10.71 12.02
N ARG A 179 -14.20 -11.84 11.66
CA ARG A 179 -14.74 -12.80 10.69
C ARG A 179 -14.57 -14.23 11.19
N GLN A 180 -15.67 -14.93 11.38
CA GLN A 180 -15.65 -16.36 11.64
C GLN A 180 -15.81 -17.11 10.32
N VAL A 181 -15.00 -18.13 10.10
CA VAL A 181 -14.98 -18.90 8.86
C VAL A 181 -15.02 -20.39 9.19
N ALA A 182 -15.92 -21.12 8.55
CA ALA A 182 -16.00 -22.57 8.68
C ALA A 182 -15.55 -23.25 7.38
N LEU A 183 -14.44 -23.98 7.44
CA LEU A 183 -13.84 -24.64 6.28
C LEU A 183 -14.54 -25.98 6.01
N PRO A 184 -14.99 -26.26 4.77
CA PRO A 184 -15.49 -27.58 4.40
C PRO A 184 -14.36 -28.62 4.37
N PRO A 185 -14.54 -29.83 4.91
CA PRO A 185 -13.57 -30.90 4.73
C PRO A 185 -13.47 -31.30 3.26
N THR A 186 -12.27 -31.66 2.82
CA THR A 186 -12.05 -32.18 1.47
C THR A 186 -12.62 -33.59 1.37
N PRO A 187 -13.53 -33.87 0.42
CA PRO A 187 -14.10 -35.21 0.26
C PRO A 187 -13.00 -36.24 -0.02
N VAL A 188 -12.92 -37.30 0.79
CA VAL A 188 -12.08 -38.46 0.51
C VAL A 188 -12.85 -39.38 -0.44
N GLY A 189 -12.70 -39.16 -1.74
CA GLY A 189 -13.16 -40.10 -2.76
C GLY A 189 -12.04 -41.08 -3.10
N LEU A 190 -12.14 -42.33 -2.66
CA LEU A 190 -11.29 -43.40 -3.19
C LEU A 190 -11.83 -43.78 -4.59
N PRO A 191 -10.98 -43.92 -5.62
CA PRO A 191 -11.44 -44.51 -6.87
C PRO A 191 -11.85 -45.97 -6.59
N GLU A 192 -13.11 -46.29 -6.90
CA GLU A 192 -13.61 -47.66 -6.86
C GLU A 192 -12.82 -48.49 -7.88
N VAL A 193 -12.09 -49.50 -7.40
CA VAL A 193 -11.45 -50.47 -8.29
C VAL A 193 -12.51 -51.49 -8.67
N ILE A 194 -13.04 -51.36 -9.89
CA ILE A 194 -13.76 -52.45 -10.54
C ILE A 194 -12.74 -53.55 -10.88
N VAL A 195 -12.87 -54.71 -10.23
CA VAL A 195 -12.15 -55.96 -10.58
C VAL A 195 -13.12 -56.91 -11.26
#